data_AF-A0A4V0X7G0-F1
#
_entry.id   AF-A0A4V0X7G0-F1
#
_cell.length_a   1.000
_cell.length_b   1.000
_cell.length_c   1.000
_cell.angle_alpha   90.00
_cell.angle_beta   90.00
_cell.angle_gamma   90.00
#
_symmetry.space_group_name_H-M   'P 1'
#
loop_
_entity.id
_entity.type
_entity.pdbx_description
1 polymer ?
#
loop_
_entity_poly.entity_id
_entity_poly.type
_entity_poly.pdbx_seq_one_letter_code
_entity_poly.pdbx_strand_id
1 'polypeptide(L)'
;MPIDSVTGMVIYKSIQKIDSASKDELYSRAKVWIATTFNSANDVIQLDDKTNGQIIIKGKYSFKNYNIESFIPLNISIGIKDGKYKIEITEIIYNYFNQLNGINKWETVSIENIYPISNYENGKGWKKIMIEATNKIADECSEIISSFNSAMAKPTIQKPDW
;
A
#
# COMPACT_ATOMS: atom_id res chain seq x y z
N MET A 1 -9.72 -4.30 8.64
CA MET A 1 -8.50 -4.59 7.86
C MET A 1 -8.36 -6.10 7.77
N PRO A 2 -7.91 -6.65 6.62
CA PRO A 2 -7.69 -8.08 6.46
C PRO A 2 -6.51 -8.55 7.32
N ILE A 3 -6.75 -9.52 8.21
CA ILE A 3 -5.70 -10.15 9.02
C ILE A 3 -5.41 -11.51 8.40
N ASP A 4 -4.15 -11.78 8.09
CA ASP A 4 -3.72 -13.10 7.63
C ASP A 4 -3.73 -14.09 8.81
N SER A 5 -4.43 -15.21 8.65
CA SER A 5 -4.64 -16.16 9.75
C SER A 5 -3.39 -16.95 10.12
N VAL A 6 -2.34 -16.94 9.27
CA VAL A 6 -1.09 -17.65 9.54
C VAL A 6 -0.11 -16.72 10.26
N THR A 7 0.02 -15.48 9.80
CA THR A 7 1.00 -14.54 10.37
C THR A 7 0.44 -13.65 11.47
N GLY A 8 -0.88 -13.49 11.53
CA GLY A 8 -1.55 -12.51 12.40
C GLY A 8 -1.34 -11.06 11.96
N MET A 9 -0.69 -10.82 10.81
CA MET A 9 -0.40 -9.49 10.29
C MET A 9 -1.53 -8.97 9.41
N VAL A 10 -1.61 -7.65 9.28
CA VAL A 10 -2.54 -7.01 8.35
C VAL A 10 -1.96 -7.07 6.94
N ILE A 11 -2.65 -7.79 6.04
CA ILE A 11 -2.20 -8.01 4.65
C ILE A 11 -3.35 -7.74 3.68
N TYR A 12 -3.22 -6.68 2.89
CA TYR A 12 -4.13 -6.44 1.77
C TYR A 12 -3.59 -7.15 0.54
N LYS A 13 -4.40 -7.99 -0.10
CA LYS A 13 -3.96 -8.75 -1.29
C LYS A 13 -5.07 -8.85 -2.33
N SER A 14 -4.66 -8.83 -3.59
CA SER A 14 -5.53 -9.13 -4.73
C SER A 14 -4.80 -10.00 -5.75
N ILE A 15 -5.49 -11.00 -6.27
CA ILE A 15 -5.01 -11.86 -7.35
C ILE A 15 -6.05 -11.79 -8.46
N GLN A 16 -5.62 -11.44 -9.67
CA GLN A 16 -6.49 -11.31 -10.82
C GLN A 16 -5.97 -12.12 -12.00
N LYS A 17 -6.88 -12.54 -12.88
CA LYS A 17 -6.57 -13.20 -14.15
C LYS A 17 -6.96 -12.30 -15.31
N ILE A 18 -6.09 -12.24 -16.31
CA ILE A 18 -6.29 -11.57 -17.60
C ILE A 18 -5.68 -12.49 -18.66
N ASP A 19 -6.37 -13.59 -18.97
CA ASP A 19 -5.84 -14.69 -19.79
C ASP A 19 -5.36 -14.24 -21.19
N SER A 20 -5.82 -13.09 -21.68
CA SER A 20 -5.42 -12.50 -22.95
C SER A 20 -4.10 -11.72 -22.91
N ALA A 21 -3.52 -11.46 -21.74
CA ALA A 21 -2.31 -10.64 -21.60
C ALA A 21 -1.08 -11.48 -21.23
N SER A 22 0.05 -11.20 -21.88
CA SER A 22 1.32 -11.83 -21.56
C SER A 22 1.93 -11.26 -20.29
N LYS A 23 2.86 -12.00 -19.68
CA LYS A 23 3.66 -11.52 -18.54
C LYS A 23 4.36 -10.19 -18.89
N ASP A 24 4.95 -10.08 -20.07
CA ASP A 24 5.69 -8.87 -20.48
C ASP A 24 4.80 -7.65 -20.60
N GLU A 25 3.59 -7.82 -21.12
CA GLU A 25 2.60 -6.75 -21.22
C GLU A 25 2.14 -6.33 -19.82
N LEU A 26 1.76 -7.28 -18.97
CA LEU A 26 1.34 -7.00 -17.59
C LEU A 26 2.47 -6.33 -16.79
N TYR A 27 3.72 -6.75 -17.00
CA TYR A 27 4.89 -6.12 -16.36
C TYR A 27 5.04 -4.66 -16.80
N SER A 28 4.83 -4.38 -18.09
CA SER A 28 4.87 -3.03 -18.62
C SER A 28 3.75 -2.16 -18.03
N ARG A 29 2.52 -2.68 -17.94
CA ARG A 29 1.38 -2.01 -17.29
C ARG A 29 1.68 -1.69 -15.82
N ALA A 30 2.26 -2.63 -15.09
CA ALA A 30 2.65 -2.43 -13.69
C ALA A 30 3.70 -1.30 -13.57
N LYS A 31 4.76 -1.32 -14.39
CA LYS A 31 5.78 -0.27 -14.41
C LYS A 31 5.21 1.12 -14.72
N VAL A 32 4.25 1.20 -15.65
CA VAL A 32 3.54 2.46 -15.96
C VAL A 32 2.73 2.93 -14.75
N TRP A 33 1.94 2.04 -14.13
CA TRP A 33 1.19 2.40 -12.92
C TRP A 33 2.10 2.96 -11.83
N ILE A 34 3.23 2.29 -11.55
CA ILE A 34 4.20 2.75 -10.54
C ILE A 34 4.71 4.16 -10.87
N ALA A 35 5.08 4.41 -12.13
CA ALA A 35 5.58 5.71 -12.56
C ALA A 35 4.53 6.83 -12.48
N THR A 36 3.24 6.50 -12.62
CA THR A 36 2.16 7.48 -12.54
C THR A 36 1.60 7.68 -11.13
N THR A 37 1.72 6.68 -10.26
CA THR A 37 1.14 6.70 -8.91
C THR A 37 2.10 7.25 -7.87
N PHE A 38 3.40 7.04 -8.05
CA PHE A 38 4.42 7.49 -7.10
C PHE A 38 5.23 8.66 -7.68
N ASN A 39 5.50 9.68 -6.87
CA ASN A 39 6.23 10.89 -7.29
C ASN A 39 7.56 10.60 -7.99
N SER A 40 8.28 9.56 -7.56
CA SER A 40 9.51 9.11 -8.18
C SER A 40 9.58 7.59 -8.15
N ALA A 41 9.33 6.97 -9.31
CA ALA A 41 9.39 5.52 -9.46
C ALA A 41 10.74 4.93 -9.01
N ASN A 42 11.83 5.64 -9.32
CA ASN A 42 13.18 5.19 -8.99
C ASN A 42 13.44 5.19 -7.48
N ASP A 43 12.84 6.12 -6.73
CA ASP A 43 13.05 6.23 -5.29
C ASP A 43 12.24 5.19 -4.52
N VAL A 44 11.09 4.77 -5.07
CA VAL A 44 10.18 3.84 -4.40
C VAL A 44 10.48 2.37 -4.73
N ILE A 45 10.97 2.05 -5.93
CA ILE A 45 11.27 0.68 -6.34
C ILE A 45 12.50 0.15 -5.60
N GLN A 46 12.34 -0.97 -4.91
CA GLN A 46 13.41 -1.68 -4.19
C GLN A 46 13.88 -2.94 -4.92
N LEU A 47 13.01 -3.51 -5.77
CA LEU A 47 13.32 -4.64 -6.64
C LEU A 47 12.55 -4.50 -7.95
N ASP A 48 13.24 -4.70 -9.06
CA ASP A 48 12.67 -4.78 -10.41
C ASP A 48 13.27 -6.00 -11.11
N ASP A 49 12.60 -7.15 -10.98
CA ASP A 49 13.02 -8.42 -11.55
C ASP A 49 12.03 -8.88 -12.60
N LYS A 50 12.22 -8.40 -13.83
CA LYS A 50 11.40 -8.77 -14.99
C LYS A 50 11.48 -10.28 -15.28
N THR A 51 12.65 -10.88 -15.10
CA THR A 51 12.89 -12.32 -15.36
C THR A 51 12.01 -13.19 -14.49
N ASN A 52 11.87 -12.86 -13.20
CA ASN A 52 10.99 -13.59 -12.27
C ASN A 52 9.59 -12.99 -12.15
N GLY A 53 9.34 -11.82 -12.76
CA GLY A 53 8.05 -11.14 -12.72
C GLY A 53 7.75 -10.56 -11.34
N GLN A 54 8.76 -10.01 -10.66
CA GLN A 54 8.62 -9.48 -9.31
C GLN A 54 9.00 -8.00 -9.27
N ILE A 55 8.16 -7.20 -8.61
CA ILE A 55 8.46 -5.80 -8.30
C ILE A 55 8.16 -5.57 -6.82
N ILE A 56 9.08 -4.94 -6.09
CA ILE A 56 8.89 -4.52 -4.70
C ILE A 56 9.04 -3.01 -4.61
N ILE A 57 8.13 -2.35 -3.91
CA ILE A 57 8.03 -0.90 -3.80
C ILE A 57 7.82 -0.51 -2.34
N LYS A 58 8.53 0.52 -1.87
CA LYS A 58 8.24 1.19 -0.61
C LYS A 58 7.42 2.46 -0.85
N GLY A 59 6.15 2.39 -0.50
CA GLY A 59 5.23 3.53 -0.56
C GLY A 59 5.28 4.36 0.72
N LYS A 60 4.94 5.64 0.59
CA LYS A 60 4.67 6.53 1.73
C LYS A 60 3.46 7.39 1.40
N TYR A 61 2.41 7.26 2.20
CA TYR A 61 1.23 8.11 2.12
C TYR A 61 1.20 9.07 3.31
N SER A 62 0.69 10.29 3.15
CA SER A 62 0.60 11.27 4.24
C SER A 62 -0.82 11.79 4.36
N PHE A 63 -1.31 11.95 5.58
CA PHE A 63 -2.59 12.56 5.85
C PHE A 63 -2.60 13.33 7.17
N LYS A 64 -3.67 14.10 7.39
CA LYS A 64 -3.95 14.77 8.66
C LYS A 64 -5.29 14.30 9.22
N ASN A 65 -5.32 14.00 10.51
CA ASN A 65 -6.55 13.75 11.27
C ASN A 65 -6.44 14.49 12.61
N TYR A 66 -7.47 15.25 12.99
CA TYR A 66 -7.42 16.10 14.20
C TYR A 66 -6.18 17.01 14.29
N ASN A 67 -5.73 17.59 13.17
CA ASN A 67 -4.50 18.38 13.06
C ASN A 67 -3.19 17.63 13.43
N ILE A 68 -3.25 16.32 13.59
CA ILE A 68 -2.07 15.46 13.76
C ILE A 68 -1.55 15.13 12.38
N GLU A 69 -0.34 15.59 12.08
CA GLU A 69 0.37 15.19 10.87
C GLU A 69 0.80 13.75 10.98
N SER A 70 0.50 12.98 9.94
CA SER A 70 0.77 11.54 9.91
C SER A 70 1.30 11.12 8.55
N PHE A 71 2.10 10.05 8.56
CA PHE A 71 2.48 9.34 7.34
C PHE A 71 2.58 7.83 7.55
N ILE A 72 2.37 7.10 6.46
CA ILE A 72 2.21 5.65 6.39
C ILE A 72 3.24 5.07 5.43
N PRO A 73 4.42 4.65 5.92
CA PRO A 73 5.27 3.73 5.18
C PRO A 73 4.54 2.40 5.01
N LEU A 74 4.66 1.84 3.82
CA LEU A 74 4.11 0.53 3.47
C LEU A 74 4.99 -0.17 2.43
N ASN A 75 4.92 -1.48 2.40
CA ASN A 75 5.58 -2.30 1.39
C ASN A 75 4.54 -2.85 0.41
N ILE A 76 4.76 -2.67 -0.89
CA ILE A 76 3.93 -3.22 -1.97
C ILE A 76 4.75 -4.24 -2.76
N SER A 77 4.26 -5.47 -2.81
CA SER A 77 4.85 -6.55 -3.61
C SER A 77 3.92 -6.92 -4.77
N ILE A 78 4.46 -6.94 -5.98
CA ILE A 78 3.75 -7.28 -7.20
C ILE A 78 4.41 -8.53 -7.79
N GLY A 79 3.58 -9.54 -8.08
CA GLY A 79 4.00 -10.77 -8.75
C GLY A 79 3.22 -10.97 -10.05
N ILE A 80 3.92 -11.25 -11.15
CA ILE A 80 3.34 -11.30 -12.50
C ILE A 80 3.74 -12.61 -13.19
N LYS A 81 2.76 -13.27 -13.77
CA LYS A 81 2.92 -14.45 -14.64
C LYS A 81 2.06 -14.27 -15.89
N ASP A 82 2.19 -15.16 -16.87
CA ASP A 82 1.27 -15.14 -18.01
C ASP A 82 -0.17 -15.26 -17.54
N GLY A 83 -1.01 -14.38 -18.07
CA GLY A 83 -2.43 -14.36 -17.80
C GLY A 83 -2.85 -13.99 -16.38
N LYS A 84 -1.94 -13.61 -15.47
CA LYS A 84 -2.31 -13.29 -14.08
C LYS A 84 -1.28 -12.45 -13.33
N TYR A 85 -1.76 -11.77 -12.31
CA TYR A 85 -0.91 -11.03 -11.39
C TYR A 85 -1.44 -11.09 -9.96
N LYS A 86 -0.57 -10.72 -9.02
CA LYS A 86 -0.85 -10.51 -7.60
C LYS A 86 -0.29 -9.15 -7.20
N ILE A 87 -1.04 -8.41 -6.39
CA ILE A 87 -0.55 -7.28 -5.59
C ILE A 87 -0.78 -7.58 -4.11
N GLU A 88 0.17 -7.19 -3.27
CA GLU A 88 0.13 -7.39 -1.83
C GLU A 88 0.71 -6.17 -1.11
N ILE A 89 0.02 -5.65 -0.10
CA ILE A 89 0.46 -4.55 0.76
C ILE A 89 0.69 -5.11 2.17
N THR A 90 1.88 -4.86 2.70
CA THR A 90 2.39 -5.37 3.98
C THR A 90 3.18 -4.27 4.71
N GLU A 91 3.66 -4.57 5.92
CA GLU A 91 4.53 -3.69 6.71
C GLU A 91 3.94 -2.28 6.86
N ILE A 92 2.66 -2.22 7.22
CA ILE A 92 1.92 -0.96 7.34
C ILE A 92 2.26 -0.33 8.68
N ILE A 93 2.93 0.82 8.65
CA ILE A 93 3.40 1.52 9.84
C ILE A 93 2.69 2.86 9.97
N TYR A 94 2.10 3.16 11.13
CA TYR A 94 1.53 4.47 11.41
C TYR A 94 2.57 5.35 12.10
N ASN A 95 2.97 6.44 11.45
CA ASN A 95 3.79 7.49 12.05
C ASN A 95 2.94 8.74 12.23
N TYR A 96 2.96 9.33 13.42
CA TYR A 96 2.19 10.53 13.73
C TYR A 96 2.96 11.48 14.63
N PHE A 97 2.72 12.77 14.45
CA PHE A 97 3.33 13.83 15.25
C PHE A 97 2.48 14.12 16.49
N ASN A 98 2.89 13.58 17.64
CA ASN A 98 2.24 13.81 18.93
C ASN A 98 2.58 15.22 19.43
N GLN A 99 1.54 16.05 19.60
CA GLN A 99 1.61 17.43 20.11
C GLN A 99 0.88 17.61 21.46
N LEU A 100 0.36 16.52 22.06
CA LEU A 100 -0.48 16.61 23.25
C LEU A 100 0.37 16.78 24.52
N ASN A 101 -0.16 17.54 25.48
CA ASN A 101 0.46 17.79 26.79
C ASN A 101 1.90 18.34 26.71
N GLY A 102 2.24 19.10 25.67
CA GLY A 102 3.58 19.68 25.48
C GLY A 102 4.63 18.69 24.96
N ILE A 103 4.26 17.45 24.68
CA ILE A 103 5.08 16.51 23.93
C ILE A 103 5.02 16.93 22.46
N ASN A 104 6.17 17.14 21.81
CA ASN A 104 6.27 17.45 20.39
C ASN A 104 7.25 16.47 19.74
N LYS A 105 6.78 15.28 19.36
CA LYS A 105 7.63 14.23 18.80
C LYS A 105 6.89 13.35 17.79
N TRP A 106 7.66 12.75 16.89
CA TRP A 106 7.18 11.66 16.06
C TRP A 106 7.08 10.37 16.89
N GLU A 107 5.94 9.70 16.76
CA GLU A 107 5.72 8.36 17.28
C GLU A 107 5.46 7.41 16.12
N THR A 108 5.87 6.15 16.29
CA THR A 108 5.79 5.09 15.30
C THR A 108 5.15 3.88 15.93
N VAL A 109 4.16 3.30 15.27
CA VAL A 109 3.47 2.11 15.74
C VAL A 109 3.07 1.25 14.54
N SER A 110 3.25 -0.07 14.63
CA SER A 110 2.76 -0.99 13.61
C SER A 110 1.24 -1.04 13.64
N ILE A 111 0.61 -1.27 12.49
CA ILE A 111 -0.85 -1.33 12.44
C ILE A 111 -1.42 -2.47 13.30
N GLU A 112 -0.68 -3.56 13.47
CA GLU A 112 -1.05 -4.71 14.30
C GLU A 112 -1.17 -4.35 15.79
N ASN A 113 -0.42 -3.35 16.26
CA ASN A 113 -0.51 -2.84 17.63
C ASN A 113 -1.69 -1.88 17.83
N ILE A 114 -2.40 -1.53 16.75
CA ILE A 114 -3.58 -0.68 16.80
C ILE A 114 -4.84 -1.46 16.41
N TYR A 115 -4.77 -2.34 15.42
CA TYR A 115 -5.91 -3.03 14.83
C TYR A 115 -5.89 -4.54 15.16
N PRO A 116 -7.01 -5.11 15.68
CA PRO A 116 -8.24 -4.43 16.08
C PRO A 116 -8.02 -3.46 17.25
N ILE A 117 -8.87 -2.44 17.39
CA ILE A 117 -8.69 -1.35 18.38
C ILE A 117 -8.53 -1.81 19.83
N SER A 118 -8.93 -3.04 20.15
CA SER A 118 -8.66 -3.69 21.43
C SER A 118 -7.17 -3.79 21.75
N ASN A 119 -6.29 -3.83 20.74
CA ASN A 119 -4.84 -3.91 20.91
C ASN A 119 -4.23 -2.58 21.38
N TYR A 120 -4.96 -1.48 21.21
CA TYR A 120 -4.45 -0.16 21.53
C TYR A 120 -4.74 0.23 22.99
N GLU A 121 -3.71 0.20 23.83
CA GLU A 121 -3.80 0.34 25.28
C GLU A 121 -3.70 1.80 25.76
N ASN A 122 -4.51 2.70 25.20
CA ASN A 122 -4.55 4.12 25.61
C ASN A 122 -5.98 4.60 25.94
N GLY A 123 -6.06 5.82 26.47
CA GLY A 123 -7.32 6.45 26.87
C GLY A 123 -8.32 6.66 25.72
N LYS A 124 -9.60 6.85 26.05
CA LYS A 124 -10.73 6.94 25.09
C LYS A 124 -10.50 7.95 23.96
N GLY A 125 -9.87 9.10 24.25
CA GLY A 125 -9.58 10.13 23.24
C GLY A 125 -8.62 9.63 22.15
N TRP A 126 -7.50 9.03 22.56
CA TRP A 126 -6.54 8.43 21.65
C TRP A 126 -7.13 7.24 20.87
N LYS A 127 -7.97 6.42 21.51
CA LYS A 127 -8.70 5.35 20.80
C LYS A 127 -9.53 5.90 19.63
N LYS A 128 -10.22 7.04 19.80
CA LYS A 128 -10.98 7.67 18.71
C LYS A 128 -10.08 8.13 17.56
N ILE A 129 -8.95 8.76 17.88
CA ILE A 129 -7.96 9.21 16.90
C ILE A 129 -7.42 8.01 16.11
N MET A 130 -7.06 6.93 16.82
CA MET A 130 -6.55 5.70 16.21
C MET A 130 -7.59 4.99 15.35
N ILE A 131 -8.86 4.93 15.77
CA ILE A 131 -9.94 4.37 14.93
C ILE A 131 -10.00 5.12 13.59
N GLU A 132 -10.05 6.45 13.63
CA GLU A 132 -10.11 7.25 12.40
C GLU A 132 -8.86 7.09 11.54
N ALA A 133 -7.67 7.05 12.15
CA ALA A 133 -6.43 6.78 11.45
C ALA A 133 -6.45 5.40 10.78
N THR A 134 -6.86 4.35 11.49
CA THR A 134 -6.95 2.99 10.93
C THR A 134 -7.96 2.87 9.80
N ASN A 135 -9.08 3.60 9.85
CA ASN A 135 -10.05 3.65 8.75
C ASN A 135 -9.42 4.32 7.51
N LYS A 136 -8.76 5.47 7.67
CA LYS A 136 -8.07 6.15 6.58
C LYS A 136 -6.97 5.28 5.96
N ILE A 137 -6.19 4.59 6.77
CA ILE A 137 -5.16 3.64 6.31
C ILE A 137 -5.82 2.49 5.53
N ALA A 138 -6.96 1.99 6.01
CA ALA A 138 -7.68 0.92 5.36
C ALA A 138 -8.27 1.34 4.00
N ASP A 139 -8.80 2.55 3.92
CA ASP A 139 -9.31 3.15 2.69
C ASP A 139 -8.17 3.32 1.68
N GLU A 140 -7.04 3.91 2.10
CA GLU A 140 -5.86 4.10 1.25
C GLU A 140 -5.33 2.76 0.70
N CYS A 141 -5.18 1.73 1.55
CA CYS A 141 -4.73 0.41 1.08
C CYS A 141 -5.69 -0.21 0.06
N SER A 142 -6.99 0.03 0.24
CA SER A 142 -8.03 -0.46 -0.69
C SER A 142 -7.99 0.32 -2.01
N GLU A 143 -7.77 1.63 -1.96
CA GLU A 143 -7.62 2.50 -3.11
C GLU A 143 -6.37 2.16 -3.93
N ILE A 144 -5.23 1.89 -3.28
CA ILE A 144 -4.01 1.42 -3.95
C ILE A 144 -4.27 0.14 -4.75
N ILE A 145 -4.91 -0.87 -4.13
CA ILE A 145 -5.27 -2.12 -4.83
C ILE A 145 -6.24 -1.85 -5.99
N SER A 146 -7.26 -1.04 -5.77
CA SER A 146 -8.26 -0.71 -6.78
C SER A 146 -7.64 0.02 -7.99
N SER A 147 -6.76 0.99 -7.72
CA SER A 147 -6.02 1.75 -8.72
C SER A 147 -5.10 0.84 -9.53
N PHE A 148 -4.34 -0.03 -8.86
CA PHE A 148 -3.49 -1.01 -9.53
C PHE A 148 -4.30 -1.94 -10.42
N ASN A 149 -5.36 -2.56 -9.89
CA ASN A 149 -6.21 -3.47 -10.66
C ASN A 149 -6.83 -2.78 -11.89
N SER A 150 -7.24 -1.51 -11.73
CA SER A 150 -7.77 -0.70 -12.83
C SER A 150 -6.74 -0.40 -13.91
N ALA A 151 -5.48 -0.14 -13.52
CA ALA A 151 -4.39 0.06 -14.47
C ALA A 151 -4.01 -1.25 -15.18
N MET A 152 -3.99 -2.36 -14.46
CA MET A 152 -3.67 -3.67 -15.02
C MET A 152 -4.74 -4.19 -15.98
N ALA A 153 -6.01 -3.77 -15.84
CA ALA A 153 -7.10 -4.15 -16.75
C ALA A 153 -7.02 -3.49 -18.14
N LYS A 154 -6.30 -2.36 -18.26
CA LYS A 154 -6.20 -1.59 -19.51
C LYS A 154 -4.96 -2.04 -20.29
N PRO A 155 -5.07 -2.38 -21.59
CA PRO A 155 -3.90 -2.55 -22.44
C PRO A 155 -3.03 -1.29 -22.43
N THR A 156 -1.71 -1.47 -22.38
CA THR A 156 -0.80 -0.38 -22.75
C THR A 156 -1.11 -0.03 -24.20
N ILE A 157 -1.43 1.25 -24.46
CA ILE A 157 -1.63 1.76 -25.82
C ILE A 157 -0.40 1.30 -26.62
N GLN A 158 -0.61 0.49 -27.66
CA GLN A 158 0.44 0.15 -28.61
C GLN A 158 1.09 1.46 -29.02
N LYS A 159 2.43 1.56 -28.89
CA LYS A 159 3.15 2.70 -29.44
C LYS A 159 2.66 2.87 -30.87
N PRO A 160 2.15 4.04 -31.26
CA PRO A 160 1.90 4.28 -32.67
C PRO A 160 3.23 4.09 -33.41
N ASP A 161 3.18 3.37 -34.53
CA ASP A 161 4.33 3.15 -35.41
C ASP A 161 4.76 4.50 -36.02
N TRP A 162 5.53 5.30 -35.27
CA TRP A 162 6.26 6.44 -35.78
C TRP A 162 7.52 6.72 -34.95
#